data_AF-A0AA96TRI4-F1
#
_entry.id   AF-A0AA96TRI4-F1
#
_cell.length_a   1.000
_cell.length_b   1.000
_cell.length_c   1.000
_cell.angle_alpha   90.00
_cell.angle_beta   90.00
_cell.angle_gamma   90.00
#
_symmetry.space_group_name_H-M   'P 1'
#
loop_
_entity.id
_entity.type
_entity.pdbx_description
1 polymer ?
#
loop_
_entity_poly.entity_id
_entity_poly.type
_entity_poly.pdbx_seq_one_letter_code
_entity_poly.pdbx_strand_id
1 'polypeptide(L)'
;MTDRTDWRVVQLPPVREAIGIAAASVVRDFGHVAELDDLKQDAAIVIATHPDKVLAYLADEEHPNYLIRWIWSRLRDQYRPHVRKTNQTVSLTRLEAIQL
;
A
#
# COMPACT_ATOMS: atom_id res chain seq x y z
N MET A 1 16.78 19.66 1.00
CA MET A 1 16.69 18.20 1.17
C MET A 1 16.70 17.61 -0.22
N THR A 2 17.75 16.89 -0.60
CA THR A 2 17.73 16.11 -1.84
C THR A 2 16.73 14.97 -1.68
N ASP A 3 15.63 15.03 -2.43
CA ASP A 3 14.72 13.89 -2.63
C ASP A 3 15.52 12.76 -3.29
N ARG A 4 16.21 11.96 -2.48
CA ARG A 4 16.98 10.82 -2.96
C ARG A 4 16.00 9.69 -3.25
N THR A 5 15.62 9.57 -4.52
CA THR A 5 14.95 8.38 -5.03
C THR A 5 15.99 7.29 -5.30
N ASP A 6 15.80 6.09 -4.73
CA ASP A 6 16.72 4.96 -4.90
C ASP A 6 15.96 3.66 -5.19
N TRP A 7 15.83 3.36 -6.49
CA TRP A 7 15.17 2.15 -6.97
C TRP A 7 15.93 0.86 -6.65
N ARG A 8 17.20 0.92 -6.26
CA ARG A 8 17.97 -0.28 -5.90
C ARG A 8 17.44 -0.90 -4.62
N VAL A 9 16.94 -0.09 -3.70
CA VAL A 9 16.33 -0.54 -2.44
C VAL A 9 15.10 -1.41 -2.71
N VAL A 10 14.30 -1.06 -3.73
CA VAL A 10 13.12 -1.84 -4.14
C VAL A 10 13.51 -3.26 -4.58
N GLN A 11 14.70 -3.44 -5.15
CA GLN A 11 15.17 -4.73 -5.67
C GLN A 11 15.69 -5.67 -4.59
N LEU A 12 15.86 -5.18 -3.34
CA LEU A 12 16.32 -6.02 -2.24
C LEU A 12 15.28 -7.13 -1.97
N PRO A 13 15.69 -8.41 -1.88
CA PRO A 13 14.76 -9.51 -1.63
C PRO A 13 13.78 -9.30 -0.46
N PRO A 14 14.22 -8.88 0.75
CA PRO A 14 13.30 -8.66 1.87
C PRO A 14 12.30 -7.52 1.60
N VAL A 15 12.67 -6.53 0.77
CA VAL A 15 11.80 -5.42 0.41
C VAL A 15 10.74 -5.87 -0.59
N ARG A 16 11.11 -6.67 -1.59
CA ARG A 16 10.15 -7.24 -2.56
C ARG A 16 9.13 -8.13 -1.87
N GLU A 17 9.57 -8.95 -0.92
CA GLU A 17 8.68 -9.79 -0.11
C GLU A 17 7.72 -8.91 0.73
N ALA A 18 8.25 -7.91 1.41
CA ALA A 18 7.43 -6.99 2.22
C ALA A 18 6.38 -6.22 1.38
N ILE A 19 6.75 -5.78 0.16
CA ILE A 19 5.83 -5.18 -0.80
C ILE A 19 4.70 -6.16 -1.13
N GLY A 20 5.02 -7.42 -1.44
CA GLY A 20 4.03 -8.44 -1.78
C GLY A 20 3.04 -8.68 -0.64
N ILE A 21 3.54 -8.84 0.59
CA ILE A 21 2.71 -9.09 1.78
C ILE A 21 1.81 -7.89 2.08
N ALA A 22 2.36 -6.67 2.04
CA ALA A 22 1.60 -5.46 2.31
C ALA A 22 0.51 -5.22 1.25
N ALA A 23 0.86 -5.34 -0.04
CA ALA A 23 -0.08 -5.18 -1.14
C ALA A 23 -1.22 -6.21 -1.07
N ALA A 24 -0.90 -7.50 -0.84
CA ALA A 24 -1.92 -8.54 -0.68
C ALA A 24 -2.87 -8.26 0.50
N SER A 25 -2.34 -7.73 1.60
CA SER A 25 -3.15 -7.35 2.77
C SER A 25 -4.11 -6.22 2.45
N VAL A 26 -3.68 -5.22 1.66
CA VAL A 26 -4.51 -4.10 1.22
C VAL A 26 -5.55 -4.56 0.19
N VAL A 27 -5.20 -5.43 -0.76
CA VAL A 27 -6.18 -6.05 -1.68
C VAL A 27 -7.28 -6.77 -0.92
N ARG A 28 -6.92 -7.54 0.11
CA ARG A 28 -7.95 -8.23 0.92
C ARG A 28 -8.94 -7.24 1.55
N ASP A 29 -8.44 -6.10 2.03
CA ASP A 29 -9.26 -5.11 2.73
C ASP A 29 -9.98 -4.13 1.76
N PHE A 30 -9.44 -3.92 0.56
CA PHE A 30 -9.82 -2.84 -0.37
C PHE A 30 -9.85 -3.25 -1.87
N GLY A 31 -9.88 -4.54 -2.17
CA GLY A 31 -9.67 -5.09 -3.53
C GLY A 31 -10.71 -4.74 -4.58
N HIS A 32 -11.77 -4.02 -4.21
CA HIS A 32 -12.73 -3.43 -5.14
C HIS A 32 -12.31 -2.03 -5.63
N VAL A 33 -11.17 -1.52 -5.16
CA VAL A 33 -10.69 -0.16 -5.45
C VAL A 33 -9.32 -0.14 -6.12
N ALA A 34 -8.50 -1.16 -5.91
CA ALA A 34 -7.16 -1.25 -6.48
C ALA A 34 -6.78 -2.71 -6.72
N GLU A 35 -6.10 -2.96 -7.84
CA GLU A 35 -5.59 -4.27 -8.18
C GLU A 35 -4.26 -4.56 -7.46
N LEU A 36 -3.91 -5.83 -7.34
CA LEU A 36 -2.71 -6.26 -6.62
C LEU A 36 -1.43 -5.66 -7.23
N ASP A 37 -1.34 -5.61 -8.55
CA ASP A 37 -0.13 -5.15 -9.23
C ASP A 37 0.03 -3.63 -9.16
N ASP A 38 -1.07 -2.86 -9.20
CA ASP A 38 -1.07 -1.42 -8.92
C ASP A 38 -0.56 -1.15 -7.49
N LEU A 39 -1.05 -1.91 -6.52
CA LEU A 39 -0.62 -1.76 -5.12
C LEU A 39 0.85 -2.11 -4.91
N LYS A 40 1.38 -3.09 -5.66
CA LYS A 40 2.82 -3.38 -5.64
C LYS A 40 3.63 -2.24 -6.27
N GLN A 41 3.15 -1.65 -7.36
CA GLN A 41 3.80 -0.52 -8.02
C GLN A 41 3.83 0.70 -7.10
N ASP A 42 2.71 1.04 -6.46
CA ASP A 42 2.62 2.15 -5.53
C ASP A 42 3.50 1.93 -4.30
N ALA A 43 3.53 0.70 -3.77
CA ALA A 43 4.45 0.34 -2.70
C ALA A 43 5.91 0.52 -3.13
N ALA A 44 6.28 0.13 -4.34
CA ALA A 44 7.63 0.33 -4.87
C ALA A 44 8.00 1.82 -4.96
N ILE A 45 7.07 2.69 -5.36
CA ILE A 45 7.27 4.15 -5.38
C ILE A 45 7.50 4.68 -3.95
N VAL A 46 6.70 4.24 -2.97
CA VAL A 46 6.87 4.64 -1.56
C VAL A 46 8.24 4.25 -1.02
N ILE A 47 8.70 3.04 -1.33
CA ILE A 47 10.04 2.54 -0.95
C ILE A 47 11.13 3.37 -1.62
N ALA A 48 11.06 3.54 -2.94
CA ALA A 48 12.09 4.23 -3.71
C ALA A 48 12.26 5.67 -3.26
N THR A 49 11.19 6.34 -2.83
CA THR A 49 11.20 7.74 -2.35
C THR A 49 11.61 7.91 -0.89
N HIS A 50 11.79 6.82 -0.13
CA HIS A 50 12.17 6.86 1.29
C HIS A 50 13.29 5.87 1.62
N PRO A 51 14.40 5.86 0.87
CA PRO A 51 15.38 4.79 0.97
C PRO A 51 16.05 4.71 2.33
N ASP A 52 16.35 5.83 2.97
CA ASP A 52 17.02 5.84 4.28
C ASP A 52 16.14 5.24 5.39
N LYS A 53 14.81 5.44 5.31
CA LYS A 53 13.86 4.83 6.25
C LYS A 53 13.75 3.32 6.03
N VAL A 54 13.78 2.88 4.78
CA VAL A 54 13.79 1.44 4.46
C VAL A 54 15.07 0.81 4.94
N LEU A 55 16.22 1.44 4.71
CA LEU A 55 17.52 0.97 5.19
C LEU A 55 17.57 0.91 6.73
N ALA A 56 16.93 1.86 7.43
CA ALA A 56 16.82 1.82 8.89
C ALA A 56 15.97 0.64 9.38
N TYR A 57 14.81 0.37 8.76
CA TYR A 57 14.07 -0.87 9.04
C TYR A 57 14.87 -2.12 8.67
N LEU A 58 15.72 -1.99 7.65
CA LEU A 58 16.60 -3.05 7.20
C LEU A 58 17.89 -3.21 8.03
N ALA A 59 18.03 -2.52 9.16
CA ALA A 59 19.19 -2.65 10.05
C ALA A 59 18.84 -3.15 11.47
N ASP A 60 17.55 -3.36 11.78
CA ASP A 60 17.03 -3.63 13.13
C ASP A 60 16.43 -5.04 13.23
N GLU A 61 16.98 -5.94 14.07
CA GLU A 61 16.68 -7.39 14.14
C GLU A 61 15.18 -7.78 14.19
N GLU A 62 14.25 -6.93 14.64
CA GLU A 62 12.78 -7.18 14.57
C GLU A 62 12.13 -6.89 13.18
N HIS A 63 12.95 -6.34 12.28
CA HIS A 63 13.00 -6.25 10.83
C HIS A 63 11.74 -6.41 9.95
N PRO A 64 11.17 -7.61 9.73
CA PRO A 64 10.29 -7.81 8.58
C PRO A 64 8.92 -7.15 8.80
N ASN A 65 8.42 -7.26 10.03
CA ASN A 65 7.07 -6.84 10.38
C ASN A 65 6.91 -5.32 10.39
N TYR A 66 7.96 -4.58 10.77
CA TYR A 66 7.89 -3.11 10.76
C TYR A 66 7.88 -2.53 9.35
N LEU A 67 8.68 -3.08 8.44
CA LEU A 67 8.66 -2.67 7.04
C LEU A 67 7.29 -2.98 6.41
N ILE A 68 6.77 -4.20 6.60
CA ILE A 68 5.44 -4.60 6.10
C ILE A 68 4.35 -3.66 6.65
N ARG A 69 4.32 -3.43 7.97
CA ARG A 69 3.31 -2.58 8.63
C ARG A 69 3.40 -1.15 8.12
N TRP A 70 4.60 -0.63 7.92
CA TRP A 70 4.80 0.72 7.41
C TRP A 70 4.32 0.86 5.96
N ILE A 71 4.67 -0.07 5.06
CA ILE A 71 4.17 -0.10 3.68
C ILE A 71 2.64 -0.18 3.67
N TRP A 72 2.07 -1.13 4.43
CA TRP A 72 0.62 -1.30 4.55
C TRP A 72 -0.08 -0.02 5.00
N SER A 73 0.46 0.68 6.00
CA SER A 73 -0.13 1.94 6.48
C SER A 73 -0.16 2.99 5.39
N ARG A 74 0.91 3.12 4.59
CA ARG A 74 0.98 4.09 3.49
C ARG A 74 -0.05 3.82 2.41
N LEU A 75 -0.11 2.56 1.94
CA LEU A 75 -1.11 2.14 0.96
C LEU A 75 -2.53 2.34 1.52
N ARG A 76 -2.80 1.88 2.74
CA ARG A 76 -4.12 2.04 3.37
C ARG A 76 -4.56 3.50 3.42
N ASP A 77 -3.69 4.41 3.84
CA ASP A 77 -4.02 5.83 3.95
C ASP A 77 -4.33 6.45 2.57
N GLN A 78 -3.60 6.03 1.53
CA GLN A 78 -3.83 6.45 0.16
C GLN A 78 -5.18 5.97 -0.39
N TYR A 79 -5.57 4.71 -0.16
CA TYR A 79 -6.78 4.13 -0.75
C TYR A 79 -8.05 4.26 0.10
N ARG A 80 -7.92 4.54 1.41
CA ARG A 80 -9.06 4.72 2.32
C ARG A 80 -10.10 5.75 1.84
N PRO A 81 -9.74 6.91 1.26
CA PRO A 81 -10.73 7.86 0.72
C PRO A 81 -11.53 7.29 -0.45
N HIS A 82 -10.88 6.52 -1.33
CA HIS A 82 -11.52 5.92 -2.50
C HIS A 82 -12.54 4.86 -2.09
N VAL A 83 -12.20 4.03 -1.11
CA VAL A 83 -13.13 3.04 -0.52
C VAL A 83 -14.35 3.70 0.09
N ARG A 84 -14.16 4.80 0.84
CA ARG A 84 -15.28 5.57 1.40
C ARG A 84 -16.22 6.08 0.31
N LYS A 85 -15.66 6.62 -0.77
CA LYS A 85 -16.44 7.12 -1.91
C LYS A 85 -17.21 6.00 -2.61
N THR A 86 -16.55 4.88 -2.92
CA THR A 86 -17.19 3.74 -3.59
C THR A 86 -18.32 3.16 -2.73
N ASN A 87 -18.11 3.00 -1.42
CA ASN A 87 -19.16 2.50 -0.52
C ASN A 87 -20.36 3.44 -0.42
N GLN A 88 -20.14 4.77 -0.48
CA GLN A 88 -21.23 5.74 -0.53
C GLN A 88 -22.02 5.62 -1.84
N THR A 89 -21.34 5.51 -2.98
CA THR A 89 -22.01 5.34 -4.28
C THR A 89 -22.84 4.06 -4.31
N VAL A 90 -22.29 2.92 -3.88
CA VAL A 90 -23.02 1.64 -3.83
C VAL A 90 -24.25 1.73 -2.93
N SER A 91 -24.15 2.44 -1.80
CA SER A 91 -25.27 2.63 -0.87
C SER A 91 -26.39 3.47 -1.48
N LEU A 92 -26.06 4.53 -2.22
CA LEU A 92 -27.05 5.36 -2.93
C LEU A 92 -27.76 4.57 -4.04
N THR A 93 -27.00 3.87 -4.89
CA THR A 93 -27.58 3.05 -5.98
C THR A 93 -28.49 1.95 -5.43
N ARG A 94 -28.14 1.35 -4.29
CA ARG A 94 -28.98 0.33 -3.64
C ARG A 94 -30.31 0.91 -3.13
N LEU A 95 -30.32 2.15 -2.63
CA LEU A 95 -31.55 2.81 -2.17
C LEU A 95 -32.47 3.15 -3.35
N GLU A 96 -31.91 3.64 -4.46
CA GLU A 96 -32.67 3.93 -5.68
C GLU A 96 -33.30 2.65 -6.27
N ALA A 97 -32.60 1.52 -6.23
CA ALA A 97 -33.10 0.24 -6.74
C ALA A 97 -34.22 -0.39 -5.88
N ILE A 98 -34.39 0.03 -4.62
CA ILE A 98 -35.46 -0.46 -3.72
C ILE A 98 -36.73 0.40 -3.85
N GLN A 99 -36.62 1.61 -4.40
CA GLN A 99 -37.72 2.56 -4.56
C GLN A 99 -38.47 2.46 -5.90
N LEU A 100 -38.06 1.52 -6.78
CA LEU A 100 -38.71 1.16 -8.05
C LEU A 100 -39.41 -0.20 -7.92
#